data_AF-A0A1I4T917-F1
#
_entry.id   AF-A0A1I4T917-F1
#
_cell.length_a   1.000
_cell.length_b   1.000
_cell.length_c   1.000
_cell.angle_alpha   90.00
_cell.angle_beta   90.00
_cell.angle_gamma   90.00
#
_symmetry.space_group_name_H-M   'P 1'
#
loop_
_entity.id
_entity.type
_entity.pdbx_description
1 polymer ?
#
loop_
_entity_poly.entity_id
_entity_poly.type
_entity_poly.pdbx_seq_one_letter_code
_entity_poly.pdbx_strand_id
1 'polypeptide(L)'
;MQIHGNVRLALPPGGLHWKDLAWLSFGVALNAPELAKRFPQEITIHVTSIDAPLSDYRSEVAALAMNLWLREEFEIPFNDVAAEFNTSSGEYEFRWNDERDPFSDPLIEPK
;
A
#
# COMPACT_ATOMS: atom_id res chain seq x y z
N MET A 1 0.92 3.66 14.41
CA MET A 1 -0.51 3.71 14.05
C MET A 1 -1.06 2.29 14.01
N GLN A 2 -2.29 2.06 14.48
CA GLN A 2 -2.95 0.74 14.39
C GLN A 2 -3.66 0.63 13.04
N ILE A 3 -3.45 -0.48 12.33
CA ILE A 3 -4.03 -0.72 11.00
C ILE A 3 -5.24 -1.65 11.13
N HIS A 4 -5.06 -2.83 11.71
CA HIS A 4 -6.12 -3.82 11.89
C HIS A 4 -5.76 -4.76 13.05
N GLY A 5 -6.66 -4.89 14.03
CA GLY A 5 -6.42 -5.72 15.21
C GLY A 5 -5.10 -5.36 15.89
N ASN A 6 -4.18 -6.30 15.94
CA ASN A 6 -2.86 -6.18 16.55
C ASN A 6 -1.72 -5.88 15.54
N VAL A 7 -2.06 -5.51 14.30
CA VAL A 7 -1.11 -5.09 13.26
C VAL A 7 -0.95 -3.57 13.31
N ARG A 8 0.30 -3.12 13.44
CA ARG A 8 0.66 -1.71 13.61
C ARG A 8 1.72 -1.30 12.58
N LEU A 9 1.67 -0.03 12.20
CA LEU A 9 2.62 0.61 11.30
C LEU A 9 3.32 1.77 12.04
N ALA A 10 4.64 1.74 12.07
CA ALA A 10 5.49 2.81 12.58
C ALA A 10 6.15 3.56 11.40
N LEU A 11 6.15 4.88 11.48
CA LEU A 11 6.58 5.77 10.40
C LEU A 11 8.04 6.19 10.58
N PRO A 12 8.72 6.55 9.47
CA PRO A 12 10.10 7.00 9.53
C PRO A 12 10.25 8.32 10.31
N PRO A 13 11.42 8.55 10.93
CA PRO A 13 11.74 9.82 11.58
C PRO A 13 11.80 10.93 10.51
N GLY A 14 10.83 11.84 10.53
CA GLY A 14 10.63 12.87 9.49
C GLY A 14 9.24 12.84 8.86
N GLY A 15 8.47 11.77 9.08
CA GLY A 15 7.13 11.62 8.53
C GLY A 15 7.15 11.25 7.04
N LEU A 16 5.95 11.09 6.48
CA LEU A 16 5.73 10.84 5.05
C LEU A 16 4.67 11.82 4.55
N HIS A 17 4.68 12.10 3.25
CA HIS A 17 3.57 12.81 2.63
C HIS A 17 2.27 12.04 2.88
N TRP A 18 1.19 12.76 3.20
CA TRP A 18 -0.04 12.13 3.71
C TRP A 18 -0.64 11.11 2.75
N LYS A 19 -0.55 11.36 1.43
CA LYS A 19 -1.06 10.43 0.40
C LYS A 19 -0.23 9.15 0.34
N ASP A 20 1.09 9.25 0.51
CA ASP A 20 1.97 8.09 0.61
C ASP A 20 1.70 7.30 1.88
N LEU A 21 1.47 7.99 3.00
CA LEU A 21 1.08 7.35 4.25
C LEU A 21 -0.24 6.57 4.11
N ALA A 22 -1.24 7.15 3.44
CA ALA A 22 -2.52 6.48 3.22
C ALA A 22 -2.35 5.20 2.39
N TRP A 23 -1.67 5.30 1.25
CA TRP A 23 -1.38 4.15 0.40
C TRP A 23 -0.48 3.10 1.09
N LEU A 24 0.55 3.52 1.81
CA LEU A 24 1.41 2.61 2.58
C LEU A 24 0.62 1.84 3.63
N SER A 25 -0.27 2.54 4.35
CA SER A 25 -1.15 1.94 5.36
C SER A 25 -2.13 0.96 4.73
N PHE A 26 -2.63 1.26 3.54
CA PHE A 26 -3.45 0.36 2.74
C PHE A 26 -2.70 -0.89 2.31
N GLY A 27 -1.43 -0.75 1.88
CA GLY A 27 -0.54 -1.87 1.58
C GLY A 27 -0.41 -2.86 2.75
N VAL A 28 -0.35 -2.35 3.98
CA VAL A 28 -0.40 -3.17 5.20
C VAL A 28 -1.78 -3.81 5.39
N ALA A 29 -2.85 -3.03 5.22
CA ALA A 29 -4.23 -3.49 5.42
C ALA A 29 -4.60 -4.67 4.52
N LEU A 30 -4.12 -4.70 3.27
CA LEU A 30 -4.32 -5.80 2.32
C LEU A 30 -3.90 -7.17 2.88
N ASN A 31 -2.90 -7.19 3.76
CA ASN A 31 -2.35 -8.42 4.35
C ASN A 31 -2.63 -8.54 5.85
N ALA A 32 -3.24 -7.53 6.46
CA ALA A 32 -3.37 -7.44 7.91
C ALA A 32 -4.22 -8.57 8.54
N PRO A 33 -5.27 -9.11 7.90
CA PRO A 33 -5.97 -10.28 8.42
C PRO A 33 -5.07 -11.51 8.54
N GLU A 34 -4.18 -11.73 7.58
CA GLU A 34 -3.27 -12.88 7.60
C GLU A 34 -2.13 -12.67 8.60
N LEU A 35 -1.57 -11.45 8.66
CA LEU A 35 -0.60 -11.06 9.68
C LEU A 35 -1.15 -11.23 11.10
N ALA A 36 -2.39 -10.81 11.36
CA ALA A 36 -3.02 -10.93 12.67
C ALA A 36 -3.23 -12.39 13.10
N LYS A 37 -3.56 -13.28 12.17
CA LYS A 37 -3.66 -14.73 12.45
C LYS A 37 -2.30 -15.32 12.79
N ARG A 38 -1.26 -14.95 12.04
CA ARG A 38 0.09 -15.51 12.21
C ARG A 38 0.79 -14.99 13.46
N PHE A 39 0.57 -13.73 13.81
CA PHE A 39 1.19 -13.07 14.95
C PHE A 39 0.12 -12.61 15.95
N PRO A 40 -0.37 -13.44 16.87
CA PRO A 40 -1.50 -13.11 17.74
C PRO A 40 -1.16 -12.13 18.88
N GLN A 41 0.11 -11.92 19.20
CA GLN A 41 0.52 -11.09 20.35
C GLN A 41 0.54 -9.60 20.00
N GLU A 42 1.30 -9.21 18.99
CA GLU A 42 1.29 -7.90 18.30
C GLU A 42 2.36 -7.98 17.20
N ILE A 43 2.14 -7.30 16.07
CA ILE A 43 3.21 -7.09 15.08
C ILE A 43 3.28 -5.61 14.69
N THR A 44 4.48 -5.04 14.75
CA THR A 44 4.75 -3.67 14.31
C THR A 44 5.69 -3.68 13.12
N ILE A 45 5.24 -3.10 12.01
CA ILE A 45 6.03 -2.89 10.81
C ILE A 45 6.68 -1.51 10.92
N HIS A 46 8.02 -1.48 10.90
CA HIS A 46 8.79 -0.25 10.99
C HIS A 46 9.28 0.15 9.61
N VAL A 47 8.76 1.26 9.09
CA VAL A 47 9.22 1.82 7.81
C VAL A 47 10.32 2.84 8.08
N THR A 48 11.51 2.58 7.55
CA THR A 48 12.70 3.42 7.76
C THR A 48 12.88 4.48 6.67
N SER A 49 12.58 4.15 5.41
CA SER A 49 12.61 5.06 4.26
C SER A 49 11.70 4.54 3.14
N ILE A 50 11.34 5.43 2.23
CA ILE A 50 10.73 5.10 0.93
C ILE A 50 11.54 5.89 -0.10
N ASP A 51 12.21 5.17 -0.99
CA ASP A 51 13.12 5.76 -1.98
C ASP A 51 12.59 5.46 -3.39
N ALA A 52 12.29 6.51 -4.15
CA ALA A 52 11.77 6.42 -5.51
C ALA A 52 12.29 7.56 -6.39
N PRO A 53 12.48 7.31 -7.71
CA PRO A 53 12.78 8.38 -8.65
C PRO A 53 11.61 9.37 -8.71
N LEU A 54 11.89 10.65 -8.43
CA LEU A 54 10.86 11.68 -8.26
C LEU A 54 10.11 12.06 -9.55
N SER A 55 10.63 11.71 -10.73
CA SER A 55 10.07 12.20 -12.01
C SER A 55 8.68 11.68 -12.31
N ASP A 56 8.33 10.48 -11.81
CA ASP A 56 7.09 9.77 -12.17
C ASP A 56 6.46 9.03 -10.98
N TYR A 57 6.80 9.44 -9.76
CA TYR A 57 6.34 8.76 -8.55
C TYR A 57 4.84 8.99 -8.31
N ARG A 58 4.11 7.90 -8.11
CA ARG A 58 2.70 7.86 -7.70
C ARG A 58 2.57 7.24 -6.32
N SER A 59 1.74 7.81 -5.45
CA SER A 59 1.60 7.32 -4.07
C SER A 59 1.09 5.88 -3.97
N GLU A 60 0.32 5.42 -4.96
CA GLU A 60 -0.10 4.04 -5.17
C GLU A 60 1.07 3.05 -5.11
N VAL A 61 2.25 3.46 -5.59
CA VAL A 61 3.47 2.64 -5.55
C VAL A 61 3.88 2.31 -4.12
N ALA A 62 3.61 3.18 -3.13
CA ALA A 62 3.88 2.89 -1.72
C ALA A 62 3.10 1.66 -1.22
N ALA A 63 1.85 1.50 -1.67
CA ALA A 63 1.04 0.33 -1.32
C ALA A 63 1.56 -0.94 -1.97
N LEU A 64 1.96 -0.87 -3.25
CA LEU A 64 2.55 -2.01 -3.96
C LEU A 64 3.87 -2.45 -3.32
N ALA A 65 4.75 -1.50 -3.03
CA ALA A 65 6.04 -1.77 -2.41
C ALA A 65 5.86 -2.45 -1.04
N MET A 66 4.94 -1.94 -0.21
CA MET A 66 4.61 -2.56 1.07
C MET A 66 3.99 -3.95 0.91
N ASN A 67 3.06 -4.14 -0.02
CA ASN A 67 2.45 -5.45 -0.28
C ASN A 67 3.51 -6.49 -0.71
N LEU A 68 4.40 -6.13 -1.63
CA LEU A 68 5.47 -7.01 -2.10
C LEU A 68 6.43 -7.35 -0.96
N TRP A 69 6.87 -6.35 -0.20
CA TRP A 69 7.76 -6.57 0.94
C TRP A 69 7.14 -7.49 2.00
N LEU A 70 5.88 -7.26 2.38
CA LEU A 70 5.20 -8.13 3.35
C LEU A 70 5.06 -9.57 2.88
N ARG A 71 4.80 -9.75 1.58
CA ARG A 71 4.67 -11.08 0.99
C ARG A 71 6.00 -11.82 0.97
N GLU A 72 7.09 -11.14 0.68
CA GLU A 72 8.43 -11.71 0.73
C GLU A 72 8.87 -12.03 2.17
N GLU A 73 8.72 -11.07 3.08
CA GLU A 73 9.17 -11.20 4.47
C GLU A 73 8.41 -12.27 5.25
N PHE A 74 7.09 -12.38 5.02
CA PHE A 74 6.22 -13.27 5.78
C PHE A 74 5.67 -14.44 4.97
N GLU A 75 6.17 -14.67 3.76
CA GLU A 75 5.71 -15.76 2.87
C GLU A 75 4.19 -15.78 2.69
N ILE A 76 3.57 -14.59 2.57
CA ILE A 76 2.12 -14.45 2.44
C ILE A 76 1.72 -14.86 1.00
N PRO A 77 0.64 -15.65 0.84
CA PRO A 77 0.15 -16.05 -0.48
C PRO A 77 -0.08 -14.88 -1.43
N PHE A 78 0.01 -15.17 -2.72
CA PHE A 78 -0.26 -14.19 -3.77
C PHE A 78 -1.68 -13.60 -3.63
N ASN A 79 -1.80 -12.30 -3.89
CA ASN A 79 -3.04 -11.54 -4.00
C ASN A 79 -3.10 -10.80 -5.35
N ASP A 80 -4.29 -10.44 -5.82
CA ASP A 80 -4.51 -9.78 -7.12
C ASP A 80 -4.26 -8.27 -7.03
N VAL A 81 -3.09 -7.92 -6.49
CA VAL A 81 -2.61 -6.55 -6.32
C VAL A 81 -1.48 -6.32 -7.31
N ALA A 82 -1.71 -5.44 -8.28
CA ALA A 82 -0.78 -5.24 -9.40
C ALA A 82 -0.85 -3.81 -9.96
N ALA A 83 0.23 -3.40 -10.65
CA ALA A 83 0.22 -2.28 -11.57
C ALA A 83 0.50 -2.79 -12.99
N GLU A 84 -0.33 -2.36 -13.93
CA GLU A 84 -0.21 -2.74 -15.34
C GLU A 84 -0.18 -1.48 -16.21
N PHE A 85 0.70 -1.48 -17.21
CA PHE A 85 0.77 -0.37 -18.16
C PHE A 85 -0.33 -0.52 -19.21
N ASN A 86 -1.29 0.39 -19.22
CA ASN A 86 -2.31 0.44 -20.25
C ASN A 86 -1.79 1.23 -21.46
N THR A 87 -1.53 0.51 -22.56
CA THR A 87 -1.02 1.10 -23.81
C THR A 87 -1.99 2.07 -24.50
N SER A 88 -3.29 2.02 -24.14
CA SER A 88 -4.34 2.84 -24.74
C SER A 88 -4.42 4.22 -24.07
N SER A 89 -4.28 4.28 -22.75
CA SER A 89 -4.21 5.54 -21.98
C SER A 89 -2.77 6.09 -21.90
N GLY A 90 -1.77 5.22 -22.04
CA GLY A 90 -0.37 5.58 -21.80
C GLY A 90 -0.01 5.69 -20.32
N GLU A 91 -0.85 5.16 -19.43
CA GLU A 91 -0.72 5.28 -17.97
C GLU A 91 -0.69 3.90 -17.29
N TYR A 92 -0.18 3.88 -16.04
CA TYR A 92 -0.29 2.71 -15.17
C TYR A 92 -1.67 2.64 -14.51
N GLU A 93 -2.32 1.50 -14.63
CA GLU A 93 -3.55 1.16 -13.92
C GLU A 93 -3.22 0.24 -12.74
N PHE A 94 -3.78 0.57 -11.58
CA PHE A 94 -3.56 -0.15 -10.34
C PHE A 94 -4.78 -1.00 -10.01
N ARG A 95 -4.55 -2.26 -9.65
CA ARG A 95 -5.58 -3.22 -9.23
C ARG A 95 -5.34 -3.60 -7.77
N TRP A 96 -6.41 -3.65 -6.98
CA TRP A 96 -6.36 -3.83 -5.52
C TRP A 96 -7.34 -4.92 -5.07
N ASN A 97 -7.16 -6.17 -5.52
CA ASN A 97 -8.16 -7.22 -5.33
C ASN A 97 -9.55 -6.76 -5.81
N ASP A 98 -10.58 -6.93 -4.99
CA ASP A 98 -11.96 -6.51 -5.26
C ASP A 98 -12.22 -5.00 -5.00
N GLU A 99 -11.24 -4.26 -4.49
CA GLU A 99 -11.40 -2.82 -4.19
C GLU A 99 -11.14 -1.95 -5.42
N ARG A 100 -12.13 -1.15 -5.80
CA ARG A 100 -11.94 -0.08 -6.79
C ARG A 100 -11.36 1.15 -6.11
N ASP A 101 -10.12 1.45 -6.45
CA ASP A 101 -9.42 2.71 -6.23
C ASP A 101 -9.69 3.38 -4.85
N PRO A 102 -9.06 2.88 -3.77
CA PRO A 102 -9.42 3.23 -2.39
C PRO A 102 -9.20 4.69 -2.01
N PHE A 103 -8.41 5.45 -2.77
CA PHE A 103 -8.09 6.86 -2.48
C PHE A 103 -8.15 7.76 -3.71
N SER A 104 -8.97 7.41 -4.71
CA SER A 104 -9.17 8.27 -5.87
C SER A 104 -9.70 9.64 -5.43
N ASP A 105 -9.08 10.69 -5.95
CA ASP A 105 -9.68 12.02 -5.87
C ASP A 105 -10.99 11.99 -6.66
N PRO A 106 -12.10 12.55 -6.13
CA PRO A 106 -13.38 12.50 -6.82
C PRO A 106 -13.22 13.09 -8.22
N LEU A 107 -13.66 12.34 -9.24
CA LEU A 107 -13.76 12.82 -10.60
C LEU A 107 -14.49 14.16 -10.56
N ILE A 108 -13.79 15.25 -10.85
CA ILE A 108 -14.44 16.53 -11.10
C ILE A 108 -15.23 16.32 -12.38
N GLU A 109 -16.52 16.04 -12.27
CA GLU A 109 -17.39 16.06 -13.43
C GLU A 109 -17.37 17.49 -14.00
N PRO A 110 -16.97 17.69 -15.27
CA PRO A 110 -17.08 19.00 -15.88
C PRO A 110 -18.56 19.38 -15.92
N LYS A 111 -18.89 20.54 -15.34
CA LYS A 111 -20.20 21.17 -15.45
C LYS A 111 -20.52 21.60 -16.87
#